data_AF-A0AAP0X499-F1
#
_entry.id   AF-A0AAP0X499-F1
#
_cell.length_a   1.000
_cell.length_b   1.000
_cell.length_c   1.000
_cell.angle_alpha   90.00
_cell.angle_beta   90.00
_cell.angle_gamma   90.00
#
_symmetry.space_group_name_H-M   'P 1'
#
loop_
_entity.id
_entity.type
_entity.pdbx_description
1 polymer ?
#
loop_
_entity_poly.entity_id
_entity_poly.type
_entity_poly.pdbx_seq_one_letter_code
_entity_poly.pdbx_strand_id
1 'polypeptide(L)'
;MEVSSKGKYSNPCLTMHQPWASLLVCGIKRIEGRSWPAPLRGRLWIHAASKVPDPATIKAMEDFYREIYTVNGITDLKFPEHYPVSRLIGCVEVVGCVKCEELVCWDEVPEGVRLEGQTEFCWLCEQPQKLIVPVEMRGYQRVFNLEQKIYEAAVRGLCPVEAPLVVKFPLPDPQDPFSLKPGSLASYFDGSKASEVEKPLSLSAVIAGARAATTQFSKRNNFQSITVQESDTPISSRTRTNLKKFKG
;
A
#
# COMPACT_ATOMS: atom_id res chain seq x y z
N MET A 1 -22.24 4.47 30.34
CA MET A 1 -22.26 3.15 29.69
C MET A 1 -21.53 3.29 28.38
N GLU A 2 -20.23 2.97 28.35
CA GLU A 2 -19.45 2.98 27.12
C GLU A 2 -19.93 1.85 26.23
N VAL A 3 -20.49 2.21 25.07
CA VAL A 3 -20.75 1.26 23.99
C VAL A 3 -19.38 0.85 23.47
N SER A 4 -18.87 -0.30 23.93
CA SER A 4 -17.71 -0.96 23.36
C SER A 4 -17.95 -1.13 21.85
N SER A 5 -17.34 -0.26 21.04
CA SER A 5 -17.36 -0.37 19.60
C SER A 5 -16.53 -1.58 19.22
N LYS A 6 -17.17 -2.75 19.12
CA LYS A 6 -16.57 -3.87 18.40
C LYS A 6 -16.35 -3.39 16.98
N GLY A 7 -15.11 -2.98 16.68
CA GLY A 7 -14.71 -2.52 15.36
C GLY A 7 -15.05 -3.58 14.31
N LYS A 8 -15.27 -3.12 13.07
CA LYS A 8 -15.57 -3.97 11.90
C LYS A 8 -14.57 -5.13 11.71
N TYR A 9 -13.35 -4.99 12.23
CA TYR A 9 -12.28 -5.97 12.11
C TYR A 9 -11.80 -6.43 13.48
N SER A 10 -11.67 -7.75 13.65
CA SER A 10 -11.09 -8.38 14.84
C SER A 10 -9.62 -8.72 14.63
N ASN A 11 -9.32 -9.43 13.54
CA ASN A 11 -7.98 -9.83 13.14
C ASN A 11 -7.75 -9.45 11.67
N PRO A 12 -7.67 -8.15 11.34
CA PRO A 12 -7.61 -7.69 9.96
C PRO A 12 -6.34 -8.16 9.26
N CYS A 13 -6.49 -8.58 8.02
CA CYS A 13 -5.43 -9.02 7.13
C CYS A 13 -5.59 -8.34 5.76
N LEU A 14 -4.46 -8.04 5.13
CA LEU A 14 -4.37 -7.50 3.78
C LEU A 14 -3.52 -8.43 2.93
N THR A 15 -4.04 -8.80 1.75
CA THR A 15 -3.24 -9.47 0.73
C THR A 15 -2.48 -8.44 -0.11
N MET A 16 -1.18 -8.67 -0.26
CA MET A 16 -0.23 -7.81 -0.97
C MET A 16 0.61 -8.63 -1.94
N HIS A 17 0.94 -8.07 -3.11
CA HIS A 17 1.85 -8.72 -4.04
C HIS A 17 3.29 -8.70 -3.53
N GLN A 18 4.07 -9.69 -3.94
CA GLN A 18 5.52 -9.64 -3.78
C GLN A 18 6.15 -8.72 -4.84
N PRO A 19 7.27 -8.04 -4.52
CA PRO A 19 8.06 -8.16 -3.28
C PRO A 19 7.53 -7.31 -2.10
N TRP A 20 6.57 -6.41 -2.32
CA TRP A 20 6.11 -5.44 -1.32
C TRP A 20 5.65 -6.07 -0.01
N ALA A 21 4.98 -7.22 -0.05
CA ALA A 21 4.53 -7.93 1.15
C ALA A 21 5.71 -8.27 2.08
N SER A 22 6.78 -8.87 1.54
CA SER A 22 7.97 -9.19 2.33
C SER A 22 8.68 -7.94 2.80
N LEU A 23 8.88 -6.96 1.91
CA LEU A 23 9.56 -5.71 2.25
C LEU A 23 8.86 -4.97 3.42
N LEU A 24 7.52 -5.04 3.48
CA LEU A 24 6.72 -4.43 4.55
C LEU A 24 6.94 -5.14 5.89
N VAL A 25 6.79 -6.47 5.93
CA VAL A 25 7.04 -7.22 7.18
C VAL A 25 8.52 -7.26 7.57
N CYS A 26 9.44 -6.91 6.66
CA CYS A 26 10.86 -6.71 6.96
C CYS A 26 11.18 -5.33 7.52
N GLY A 27 10.22 -4.41 7.59
CA GLY A 27 10.49 -3.03 8.00
C GLY A 27 11.30 -2.22 6.99
N ILE A 28 11.51 -2.75 5.77
CA ILE A 28 12.19 -2.03 4.69
C ILE A 28 11.21 -1.02 4.08
N LYS A 29 10.01 -1.51 3.73
CA LYS A 29 8.86 -0.71 3.30
C LYS A 29 8.09 -0.23 4.53
N ARG A 30 7.69 1.05 4.55
CA ARG A 30 7.05 1.71 5.72
C ARG A 30 5.69 2.32 5.38
N ILE A 31 5.38 2.50 4.10
CA ILE A 31 4.14 3.10 3.62
C ILE A 31 3.40 2.11 2.73
N GLU A 32 2.21 1.63 3.12
CA GLU A 32 1.37 0.86 2.22
C GLU A 32 0.50 1.78 1.35
N GLY A 33 0.66 1.70 0.03
CA GLY A 33 -0.03 2.59 -0.93
C GLY A 33 -1.33 1.97 -1.45
N ARG A 34 -2.44 2.71 -1.36
CA ARG A 34 -3.76 2.27 -1.84
C ARG A 34 -4.55 3.41 -2.50
N SER A 35 -5.46 3.07 -3.40
CA SER A 35 -6.42 4.02 -3.98
C SER A 35 -7.62 4.29 -3.07
N TRP A 36 -7.53 3.94 -1.79
CA TRP A 36 -8.58 4.09 -0.80
C TRP A 36 -7.98 4.21 0.61
N PRO A 37 -8.65 4.93 1.52
CA PRO A 37 -8.12 5.20 2.86
C PRO A 37 -8.06 3.94 3.73
N ALA A 38 -7.17 3.92 4.72
CA ALA A 38 -7.08 2.82 5.67
C ALA A 38 -8.39 2.68 6.46
N PRO A 39 -9.01 1.50 6.51
CA PRO A 39 -10.31 1.31 7.15
C PRO A 39 -10.17 0.99 8.64
N LEU A 40 -8.94 1.04 9.18
CA LEU A 40 -8.57 0.64 10.53
C LEU A 40 -7.27 1.32 10.98
N ARG A 41 -7.05 1.29 12.29
CA ARG A 41 -5.75 1.52 12.95
C ARG A 41 -5.44 0.32 13.84
N GLY A 42 -4.15 0.11 14.13
CA GLY A 42 -3.66 -1.03 14.90
C GLY A 42 -3.10 -2.15 14.02
N ARG A 43 -2.96 -3.35 14.60
CA ARG A 43 -2.33 -4.49 13.93
C ARG A 43 -3.04 -4.84 12.63
N LEU A 44 -2.26 -4.99 11.55
CA LEU A 44 -2.67 -5.50 10.26
C LEU A 44 -1.79 -6.68 9.86
N TRP A 45 -2.41 -7.84 9.67
CA TRP A 45 -1.75 -9.03 9.16
C TRP A 45 -1.46 -8.92 7.66
N ILE A 46 -0.32 -9.45 7.23
CA ILE A 46 0.13 -9.37 5.83
C ILE A 46 0.18 -10.77 5.23
N HIS A 47 -0.65 -10.97 4.20
CA HIS A 47 -0.66 -12.15 3.36
C HIS A 47 0.03 -11.84 2.04
N ALA A 48 1.00 -12.67 1.65
CA ALA A 48 1.62 -12.60 0.34
C ALA A 48 0.71 -13.26 -0.71
N ALA A 49 0.34 -12.49 -1.74
CA ALA A 49 -0.50 -12.94 -2.84
C ALA A 49 0.14 -14.13 -3.61
N SER A 50 -0.67 -14.83 -4.41
CA SER A 50 -0.26 -16.04 -5.11
C SER A 50 0.61 -15.82 -6.35
N LYS A 51 0.59 -14.62 -6.94
CA LYS A 51 1.38 -14.32 -8.14
C LYS A 51 2.86 -14.28 -7.76
N VAL A 52 3.64 -15.17 -8.35
CA VAL A 52 5.11 -15.19 -8.24
C VAL A 52 5.66 -13.86 -8.78
N PRO A 53 6.50 -13.16 -8.00
CA PRO A 53 7.11 -11.92 -8.45
C PRO A 53 8.11 -12.19 -9.58
N ASP A 54 8.09 -11.35 -10.60
CA ASP A 54 9.07 -11.38 -11.67
C ASP A 54 10.46 -10.93 -11.14
N PRO A 55 11.57 -11.58 -11.51
CA PRO A 55 12.90 -11.20 -11.02
C PRO A 55 13.28 -9.74 -11.30
N ALA A 56 12.86 -9.17 -12.45
CA ALA A 56 13.12 -7.76 -12.74
C ALA A 56 12.28 -6.83 -11.85
N THR A 57 11.06 -7.25 -11.48
CA THR A 57 10.25 -6.55 -10.47
C THR A 57 10.90 -6.57 -9.09
N ILE A 58 11.46 -7.70 -8.66
CA ILE A 58 12.22 -7.78 -7.40
C ILE A 58 13.39 -6.81 -7.46
N LYS A 59 14.23 -6.94 -8.48
CA LYS A 59 15.43 -6.10 -8.64
C LYS A 59 15.08 -4.60 -8.66
N ALA A 60 14.07 -4.20 -9.43
CA ALA A 60 13.65 -2.80 -9.51
C ALA A 60 13.21 -2.25 -8.15
N MET A 61 12.51 -3.06 -7.34
CA MET A 61 12.11 -2.65 -6.00
C MET A 61 13.28 -2.63 -5.01
N GLU A 62 14.21 -3.58 -5.09
CA GLU A 62 15.43 -3.58 -4.26
C GLU A 62 16.33 -2.38 -4.59
N ASP A 63 16.53 -2.07 -5.86
CA ASP A 63 17.26 -0.88 -6.32
C ASP A 63 16.58 0.40 -5.81
N PHE A 64 15.25 0.48 -5.92
CA PHE A 64 14.48 1.60 -5.39
C PHE A 64 14.68 1.79 -3.89
N TYR A 65 14.55 0.72 -3.09
CA TYR A 65 14.76 0.84 -1.64
C TYR A 65 16.20 1.16 -1.28
N ARG A 66 17.19 0.60 -2.00
CA ARG A 66 18.60 0.92 -1.77
C ARG A 66 18.88 2.41 -1.95
N GLU A 67 18.32 3.01 -3.00
CA GLU A 67 18.52 4.43 -3.28
C GLU A 67 17.83 5.33 -2.24
N ILE A 68 16.56 5.08 -1.91
CA ILE A 68 15.87 5.93 -0.92
C ILE A 68 16.47 5.81 0.48
N TYR A 69 17.04 4.65 0.85
CA TYR A 69 17.79 4.51 2.10
C TYR A 69 19.15 5.23 2.04
N THR A 70 19.78 5.27 0.87
CA THR A 70 21.04 6.03 0.66
C THR A 70 20.82 7.53 0.85
N VAL A 71 19.66 8.07 0.44
CA VAL A 71 19.26 9.46 0.75
C VAL A 71 19.27 9.73 2.26
N ASN A 72 18.98 8.71 3.08
CA ASN A 72 19.05 8.77 4.54
C ASN A 72 20.41 8.36 5.12
N GLY A 73 21.44 8.19 4.30
CA GLY A 73 22.79 7.80 4.73
C GLY A 73 22.98 6.31 5.03
N ILE A 74 22.00 5.45 4.69
CA ILE A 74 22.04 4.00 4.95
C ILE A 74 22.39 3.27 3.65
N THR A 75 23.57 2.64 3.61
CA THR A 75 24.09 1.97 2.41
C THR A 75 24.14 0.44 2.53
N ASP A 76 24.29 -0.11 3.74
CA ASP A 76 24.26 -1.57 4.00
C ASP A 76 22.83 -2.09 4.22
N LEU A 77 21.97 -1.91 3.21
CA LEU A 77 20.59 -2.42 3.25
C LEU A 77 20.55 -3.89 2.79
N LYS A 78 20.08 -4.77 3.69
CA LYS A 78 19.89 -6.20 3.44
C LYS A 78 18.46 -6.51 3.05
N PHE A 79 18.30 -7.30 1.99
CA PHE A 79 17.01 -7.71 1.47
C PHE A 79 16.70 -9.18 1.84
N PRO A 80 15.42 -9.58 1.84
CA PRO A 80 15.04 -10.98 2.04
C PRO A 80 15.59 -11.87 0.93
N GLU A 81 16.14 -13.02 1.29
CA GLU A 81 16.61 -14.02 0.31
C GLU A 81 15.44 -14.67 -0.46
N HIS A 82 14.25 -14.68 0.14
CA HIS A 82 13.08 -15.35 -0.41
C HIS A 82 11.81 -14.49 -0.28
N TYR A 83 10.96 -14.57 -1.30
CA TYR A 83 9.68 -13.87 -1.39
C TYR A 83 8.52 -14.89 -1.50
N PRO A 84 8.07 -15.48 -0.37
CA PRO A 84 7.08 -16.56 -0.39
C PRO A 84 5.72 -16.07 -0.93
N VAL A 85 4.97 -16.94 -1.59
CA VAL A 85 3.62 -16.63 -2.11
C VAL A 85 2.55 -17.49 -1.43
N SER A 86 1.30 -17.04 -1.47
CA SER A 86 0.13 -17.74 -0.91
C SER A 86 0.24 -18.06 0.59
N ARG A 87 0.90 -17.18 1.36
CA ARG A 87 1.16 -17.40 2.78
C ARG A 87 0.95 -16.13 3.59
N LEU A 88 0.46 -16.29 4.81
CA LEU A 88 0.55 -15.29 5.85
C LEU A 88 2.01 -15.23 6.31
N ILE A 89 2.62 -14.04 6.29
CA ILE A 89 4.08 -13.88 6.48
C ILE A 89 4.44 -13.03 7.70
N GLY A 90 3.49 -12.30 8.27
CA GLY A 90 3.75 -11.40 9.39
C GLY A 90 2.64 -10.37 9.57
N CYS A 91 2.95 -9.30 10.28
CA CYS A 91 2.06 -8.17 10.47
C CYS A 91 2.85 -6.88 10.67
N VAL A 92 2.15 -5.77 10.54
CA VAL A 92 2.60 -4.42 10.91
C VAL A 92 1.52 -3.76 11.76
N GLU A 93 1.81 -2.60 12.34
CA GLU A 93 0.84 -1.73 12.95
C GLU A 93 0.52 -0.57 11.99
N VAL A 94 -0.75 -0.45 11.56
CA VAL A 94 -1.21 0.73 10.83
C VAL A 94 -1.49 1.83 11.83
N VAL A 95 -0.60 2.81 11.89
CA VAL A 95 -0.71 3.92 12.83
C VAL A 95 -1.44 5.11 12.23
N GLY A 96 -1.58 5.22 10.92
CA GLY A 96 -2.30 6.35 10.32
C GLY A 96 -2.51 6.20 8.82
N CYS A 97 -3.20 7.17 8.23
CA CYS A 97 -3.40 7.25 6.79
C CYS A 97 -3.40 8.72 6.39
N VAL A 98 -2.54 9.09 5.46
CA VAL A 98 -2.43 10.44 4.89
C VAL A 98 -2.49 10.36 3.37
N LYS A 99 -2.68 11.50 2.71
CA LYS A 99 -2.52 11.55 1.25
C LYS A 99 -1.05 11.65 0.85
N CYS A 100 -0.69 11.23 -0.35
CA CYS A 100 0.70 11.35 -0.79
C CYS A 100 1.18 12.80 -0.88
N GLU A 101 0.32 13.75 -1.25
CA GLU A 101 0.67 15.17 -1.31
C GLU A 101 0.95 15.75 0.09
N GLU A 102 0.30 15.20 1.12
CA GLU A 102 0.56 15.59 2.50
C GLU A 102 1.87 14.98 3.00
N LEU A 103 2.10 13.69 2.72
CA LEU A 103 3.30 12.99 3.17
C LEU A 103 4.60 13.63 2.66
N VAL A 104 4.61 14.15 1.42
CA VAL A 104 5.81 14.79 0.85
C VAL A 104 6.22 16.07 1.60
N CYS A 105 5.27 16.74 2.25
CA CYS A 105 5.48 17.98 3.00
C CYS A 105 5.82 17.76 4.48
N TRP A 106 5.97 16.50 4.92
CA TRP A 106 6.16 16.17 6.33
C TRP A 106 7.65 16.12 6.69
N ASP A 107 8.25 17.27 7.00
CA ASP A 107 9.70 17.41 7.17
C ASP A 107 10.27 16.56 8.32
N GLU A 108 9.46 16.29 9.36
CA GLU A 108 9.82 15.39 10.47
C GLU A 108 9.93 13.92 10.03
N VAL A 109 9.36 13.56 8.87
CA VAL A 109 9.46 12.23 8.29
C VAL A 109 10.70 12.16 7.37
N PRO A 110 11.59 11.17 7.58
CA PRO A 110 12.81 11.04 6.78
C PRO A 110 12.53 11.03 5.28
N GLU A 111 13.35 11.72 4.49
CA GLU A 111 13.09 11.91 3.05
C GLU A 111 12.84 10.60 2.29
N GLY A 112 13.66 9.57 2.51
CA GLY A 112 13.47 8.27 1.88
C GLY A 112 12.15 7.58 2.24
N VAL A 113 11.54 7.90 3.39
CA VAL A 113 10.19 7.42 3.76
C VAL A 113 9.13 8.15 2.96
N ARG A 114 9.25 9.47 2.82
CA ARG A 114 8.33 10.29 2.02
C ARG A 114 8.30 9.85 0.56
N LEU A 115 9.45 9.44 0.01
CA LEU A 115 9.57 8.94 -1.37
C LEU A 115 8.84 7.61 -1.64
N GLU A 116 8.42 6.88 -0.61
CA GLU A 116 7.54 5.72 -0.79
C GLU A 116 6.10 6.10 -1.17
N GLY A 117 5.68 7.33 -0.85
CA GLY A 117 4.33 7.84 -1.09
C GLY A 117 4.04 8.05 -2.58
N GLN A 118 3.75 6.97 -3.30
CA GLN A 118 3.50 6.99 -4.74
C GLN A 118 2.05 6.66 -5.12
N THR A 119 1.16 6.58 -4.14
CA THR A 119 -0.26 6.30 -4.33
C THR A 119 -1.09 7.26 -3.49
N GLU A 120 -2.30 7.58 -3.95
CA GLU A 120 -3.19 8.58 -3.34
C GLU A 120 -3.29 8.46 -1.82
N PHE A 121 -3.57 7.27 -1.27
CA PHE A 121 -3.59 7.05 0.17
C PHE A 121 -2.38 6.26 0.63
N CYS A 122 -1.66 6.84 1.58
CA CYS A 122 -0.45 6.30 2.20
C CYS A 122 -0.77 5.83 3.61
N TRP A 123 -0.84 4.52 3.80
CA TRP A 123 -1.05 3.91 5.11
C TRP A 123 0.30 3.82 5.82
N LEU A 124 0.37 4.44 6.99
CA LEU A 124 1.59 4.57 7.78
C LEU A 124 1.77 3.31 8.61
N CYS A 125 2.84 2.56 8.38
CA CYS A 125 3.09 1.27 9.01
C CYS A 125 4.30 1.31 9.94
N GLU A 126 4.11 0.85 11.18
CA GLU A 126 5.15 0.71 12.19
C GLU A 126 5.21 -0.74 12.71
N GLN A 127 6.16 -1.01 13.61
CA GLN A 127 6.28 -2.27 14.37
C GLN A 127 6.16 -3.52 13.50
N PRO A 128 7.01 -3.69 12.47
CA PRO A 128 7.01 -4.88 11.65
C PRO A 128 7.36 -6.12 12.47
N GLN A 129 6.59 -7.18 12.26
CA GLN A 129 6.79 -8.49 12.87
C GLN A 129 6.66 -9.56 11.80
N LYS A 130 7.55 -10.55 11.82
CA LYS A 130 7.53 -11.69 10.89
C LYS A 130 7.08 -12.96 11.59
N LEU A 131 6.47 -13.85 10.83
CA LEU A 131 6.30 -15.23 11.26
C LEU A 131 7.58 -16.01 11.03
N ILE A 132 8.05 -16.73 12.05
CA ILE A 132 9.17 -17.68 11.91
C ILE A 132 8.85 -18.70 10.82
N VAL A 133 7.61 -19.20 10.81
CA VAL A 133 7.10 -20.13 9.80
C VAL A 133 5.86 -19.50 9.15
N PRO A 134 5.96 -19.09 7.87
CA PRO A 134 4.81 -18.56 7.14
C PRO A 134 3.66 -19.58 7.01
N VAL A 135 2.45 -19.16 7.36
CA VAL A 135 1.26 -20.02 7.39
C VAL A 135 0.60 -20.04 6.01
N GLU A 136 0.42 -21.22 5.44
CA GLU A 136 -0.27 -21.37 4.17
C GLU A 136 -1.77 -21.10 4.32
N MET A 137 -2.27 -20.17 3.50
CA MET A 137 -3.69 -19.81 3.50
C MET A 137 -4.07 -19.04 2.23
N ARG A 138 -5.37 -19.01 1.93
CA ARG A 138 -5.91 -18.22 0.84
C ARG A 138 -5.94 -16.73 1.22
N GLY A 139 -5.54 -15.87 0.27
CA GLY A 139 -5.73 -14.43 0.37
C GLY A 139 -7.10 -13.99 -0.16
N TYR A 140 -7.54 -12.80 0.26
CA TYR A 140 -8.82 -12.23 -0.17
C TYR A 140 -8.65 -10.78 -0.63
N GLN A 141 -9.66 -10.27 -1.34
CA GLN A 141 -9.69 -8.87 -1.77
C GLN A 141 -10.04 -7.96 -0.59
N ARG A 142 -9.47 -6.74 -0.60
CA ARG A 142 -9.60 -5.73 0.45
C ARG A 142 -9.11 -6.25 1.81
N VAL A 143 -9.37 -5.51 2.90
CA VAL A 143 -9.12 -6.02 4.26
C VAL A 143 -10.18 -7.08 4.60
N PHE A 144 -9.73 -8.21 5.12
CA PHE A 144 -10.57 -9.31 5.59
C PHE A 144 -10.13 -9.74 7.00
N ASN A 145 -10.98 -10.46 7.74
CA ASN A 145 -10.59 -11.00 9.04
C ASN A 145 -9.95 -12.40 8.86
N LEU A 146 -8.84 -12.65 9.56
CA LEU A 146 -8.30 -13.99 9.66
C LEU A 146 -9.27 -14.92 10.37
N GLU A 147 -9.29 -16.19 9.95
CA GLU A 147 -9.93 -17.25 10.71
C GLU A 147 -9.24 -17.41 12.07
N GLN A 148 -10.04 -17.65 13.12
CA GLN A 148 -9.56 -17.69 14.50
C GLN A 148 -8.39 -18.69 14.69
N LYS A 149 -8.48 -19.88 14.07
CA LYS A 149 -7.43 -20.91 14.16
C LYS A 149 -6.11 -20.47 13.53
N ILE A 150 -6.18 -19.76 12.39
CA ILE A 150 -4.99 -19.23 11.71
C ILE A 150 -4.36 -18.13 12.55
N TYR A 151 -5.17 -17.22 13.08
CA TYR A 151 -4.71 -16.17 13.98
C TYR A 151 -4.01 -16.74 15.22
N GLU A 152 -4.62 -17.69 15.92
CA GLU A 152 -4.06 -18.29 17.13
C GLU A 152 -2.72 -18.99 16.87
N ALA A 153 -2.59 -19.67 15.73
CA ALA A 153 -1.34 -20.28 15.31
C ALA A 153 -0.28 -19.21 14.97
N ALA A 154 -0.67 -18.17 14.23
CA ALA A 154 0.22 -17.13 13.77
C ALA A 154 0.81 -16.31 14.93
N VAL A 155 -0.01 -15.91 15.92
CA VAL A 155 0.46 -15.10 17.06
C VAL A 155 1.60 -15.79 17.82
N ARG A 156 1.57 -17.12 17.93
CA ARG A 156 2.62 -17.90 18.62
C ARG A 156 3.96 -17.90 17.90
N GLY A 157 3.95 -17.65 16.59
CA GLY A 157 5.14 -17.66 15.73
C GLY A 157 5.65 -16.27 15.36
N LEU A 158 5.11 -15.20 15.92
CA LEU A 158 5.53 -13.83 15.62
C LEU A 158 6.85 -13.47 16.31
N CYS A 159 7.74 -12.87 15.54
CA CYS A 159 9.00 -12.29 16.02
C CYS A 159 9.10 -10.82 15.62
N PRO A 160 9.54 -9.93 16.53
CA PRO A 160 9.90 -8.57 16.18
C PRO A 160 10.99 -8.54 15.10
N VAL A 161 10.96 -7.51 14.26
CA VAL A 161 11.98 -7.25 13.26
C VAL A 161 12.77 -6.01 13.63
N GLU A 162 14.09 -6.13 13.60
CA GLU A 162 14.98 -4.98 13.65
C GLU A 162 14.96 -4.27 12.29
N ALA A 163 14.21 -3.16 12.21
CA ALA A 163 14.07 -2.40 10.99
C ALA A 163 15.37 -1.63 10.69
N PRO A 164 15.81 -1.53 9.41
CA PRO A 164 17.02 -0.79 9.06
C PRO A 164 16.98 0.70 9.44
N LEU A 165 15.78 1.28 9.46
CA LEU A 165 15.51 2.61 10.00
C LEU A 165 14.21 2.55 10.81
N VAL A 166 14.29 2.81 12.11
CA VAL A 166 13.10 2.91 12.96
C VAL A 166 12.43 4.26 12.69
N VAL A 167 11.19 4.20 12.21
CA VAL A 167 10.37 5.39 11.97
C VAL A 167 9.22 5.41 12.97
N LYS A 168 9.03 6.55 13.60
CA LYS A 168 7.84 6.90 14.37
C LYS A 168 7.15 8.05 13.68
N PHE A 169 5.95 7.81 13.16
CA PHE A 169 5.19 8.87 12.52
C PHE A 169 4.67 9.82 13.61
N PRO A 170 4.91 11.14 13.50
CA PRO A 170 4.54 12.11 14.54
C PRO A 170 3.03 12.39 14.46
N LEU A 171 2.26 11.36 14.78
CA LEU A 171 0.83 11.41 14.76
C LEU A 171 0.31 12.29 15.90
N PRO A 172 -0.83 12.95 15.67
CA PRO A 172 -1.46 13.81 16.65
C PRO A 172 -1.75 13.02 17.90
N ASP A 173 -1.25 13.52 19.02
CA ASP A 173 -1.61 13.03 20.33
C ASP A 173 -3.08 13.44 20.61
N PRO A 174 -3.99 12.47 20.79
CA PRO A 174 -5.38 12.78 21.10
C PRO A 174 -5.57 13.51 22.44
N GLN A 175 -4.57 13.51 23.33
CA GLN A 175 -4.59 14.22 24.61
C GLN A 175 -4.01 15.63 24.53
N ASP A 176 -3.27 15.95 23.48
CA ASP A 176 -2.72 17.29 23.26
C ASP A 176 -3.57 18.05 22.22
N PRO A 177 -4.36 19.07 22.65
CA PRO A 177 -5.20 19.85 21.74
C PRO A 177 -4.40 20.68 20.73
N PHE A 178 -3.09 20.86 20.93
CA PHE A 178 -2.20 21.55 20.00
C PHE A 178 -1.44 20.60 19.07
N SER A 179 -1.68 19.29 19.18
CA SER A 179 -1.05 18.29 18.34
C SER A 179 -1.58 18.37 16.90
N LEU A 180 -0.68 18.31 15.92
CA LEU A 180 -1.01 18.44 14.50
C LEU A 180 -1.90 17.27 14.05
N LYS A 181 -3.18 17.53 13.72
CA LYS A 181 -4.09 16.49 13.18
C LYS A 181 -3.56 16.00 11.83
N PRO A 182 -3.69 14.71 11.44
CA PRO A 182 -3.27 14.27 10.11
C PRO A 182 -4.18 15.01 9.11
N GLY A 183 -3.58 15.66 8.12
CA GLY A 183 -4.25 16.55 7.16
C GLY A 183 -4.22 18.03 7.54
N SER A 184 -3.73 18.43 8.73
CA SER A 184 -3.71 19.84 9.16
C SER A 184 -2.70 20.69 8.40
N LEU A 185 -1.65 20.09 7.86
CA LEU A 185 -0.70 20.78 6.99
C LEU A 185 -1.29 21.04 5.60
N ALA A 186 -2.25 20.22 5.14
CA ALA A 186 -2.83 20.36 3.80
C ALA A 186 -3.71 21.63 3.64
N SER A 187 -4.19 22.24 4.73
CA SER A 187 -5.07 23.41 4.65
C SER A 187 -4.36 24.76 4.50
N TYR A 188 -3.03 24.82 4.61
CA TYR A 188 -2.27 26.07 4.59
C TYR A 188 -1.39 26.28 3.34
N PHE A 189 -1.35 25.32 2.42
CA PHE A 189 -0.53 25.45 1.22
C PHE A 189 -1.39 25.71 -0.01
N ASP A 190 -1.61 27.00 -0.26
CA ASP A 190 -1.95 27.48 -1.58
C ASP A 190 -0.73 27.26 -2.48
N GLY A 191 -0.93 26.60 -3.63
CA GLY A 191 0.13 26.03 -4.45
C GLY A 191 1.15 27.06 -4.92
N SER A 192 2.23 27.26 -4.18
CA SER A 192 3.36 28.09 -4.61
C SER A 192 4.60 27.84 -3.74
N LYS A 193 5.22 26.68 -3.98
CA LYS A 193 6.68 26.44 -4.05
C LYS A 193 6.92 24.93 -3.93
N ALA A 194 6.67 24.20 -5.01
CA ALA A 194 7.48 23.02 -5.26
C ALA A 194 8.88 23.56 -5.58
N SER A 195 9.80 23.53 -4.61
CA SER A 195 11.20 23.58 -4.97
C SER A 195 11.48 22.30 -5.75
N GLU A 196 11.59 22.40 -7.06
CA GLU A 196 12.21 21.37 -7.88
C GLU A 196 13.68 21.30 -7.45
N VAL A 197 13.94 20.62 -6.34
CA VAL A 197 15.24 20.04 -6.08
C VAL A 197 15.39 19.00 -7.16
N GLU A 198 16.24 19.30 -8.16
CA GLU A 198 16.62 18.34 -9.19
C GLU A 198 17.16 17.10 -8.49
N LYS A 199 16.31 16.08 -8.36
CA LYS A 199 16.70 14.80 -7.79
C LYS A 199 17.83 14.26 -8.67
N PRO A 200 18.88 13.65 -8.08
CA PRO A 200 19.93 13.02 -8.87
C PRO A 200 19.31 12.11 -9.92
N LEU A 201 19.86 12.11 -11.15
CA LEU A 201 19.35 11.30 -12.27
C LEU A 201 19.17 9.81 -11.92
N SER A 202 19.97 9.31 -10.97
CA SER A 202 19.84 7.97 -10.37
C SER A 202 18.50 7.78 -9.64
N LEU A 203 18.12 8.71 -8.77
CA LEU A 203 16.93 8.62 -7.94
C LEU A 203 15.63 8.71 -8.77
N SER A 204 15.60 9.57 -9.79
CA SER A 204 14.44 9.67 -10.67
C SER A 204 14.22 8.40 -11.49
N ALA A 205 15.31 7.78 -11.99
CA ALA A 205 15.26 6.52 -12.73
C ALA A 205 14.72 5.36 -11.89
N VAL A 206 15.19 5.20 -10.64
CA VAL A 206 14.68 4.12 -9.76
C VAL A 206 13.23 4.34 -9.34
N ILE A 207 12.80 5.59 -9.13
CA ILE A 207 11.38 5.91 -8.88
C ILE A 207 10.54 5.50 -10.09
N ALA A 208 10.97 5.83 -11.31
CA ALA A 208 10.27 5.43 -12.52
C ALA A 208 10.19 3.89 -12.67
N GLY A 209 11.29 3.19 -12.36
CA GLY A 209 11.34 1.72 -12.34
C GLY A 209 10.33 1.11 -11.35
N ALA A 210 10.26 1.63 -10.12
CA ALA A 210 9.31 1.18 -9.10
C ALA A 210 7.84 1.41 -9.52
N ARG A 211 7.55 2.56 -10.17
CA ARG A 211 6.22 2.83 -10.73
C ARG A 211 5.84 1.83 -11.81
N ALA A 212 6.76 1.57 -12.74
CA ALA A 212 6.54 0.61 -13.81
C ALA A 212 6.23 -0.79 -13.25
N ALA A 213 7.00 -1.25 -12.26
CA ALA A 213 6.77 -2.51 -11.55
C ALA A 213 5.36 -2.60 -10.92
N THR A 214 4.89 -1.52 -10.29
CA THR A 214 3.57 -1.48 -9.63
C THR A 214 2.42 -1.62 -10.63
N THR A 215 2.51 -0.94 -11.79
CA THR A 215 1.42 -0.94 -12.79
C THR A 215 1.13 -2.33 -13.40
N GLN A 216 2.08 -3.26 -13.36
CA GLN A 216 1.91 -4.62 -13.88
C GLN A 216 0.83 -5.43 -13.13
N PHE A 217 0.46 -5.01 -11.92
CA PHE A 217 -0.55 -5.68 -11.11
C PHE A 217 -1.93 -5.00 -11.20
N SER A 218 -1.99 -3.73 -11.59
CA SER A 218 -3.26 -2.98 -11.77
C SER A 218 -4.01 -3.35 -13.06
N LYS A 219 -3.28 -3.70 -14.13
CA LYS A 219 -3.85 -3.96 -15.48
C LYS A 219 -4.81 -5.17 -15.58
N ARG A 220 -5.01 -5.96 -14.52
CA ARG A 220 -5.94 -7.10 -14.50
C ARG A 220 -7.31 -6.82 -13.88
N ASN A 221 -7.51 -5.65 -13.27
CA ASN A 221 -8.82 -5.23 -12.79
C ASN A 221 -9.46 -4.26 -13.80
N ASN A 222 -9.84 -4.77 -14.98
CA ASN A 222 -10.66 -4.00 -15.90
C ASN A 222 -12.10 -3.91 -15.35
N PHE A 223 -12.39 -2.82 -14.65
CA PHE A 223 -13.73 -2.23 -14.74
C PHE A 223 -13.86 -1.65 -16.15
N GLN A 224 -14.81 -2.15 -16.93
CA GLN A 224 -15.24 -1.50 -18.17
C GLN A 224 -15.79 -0.11 -17.80
N SER A 225 -14.97 0.93 -17.97
CA SER A 225 -15.47 2.29 -18.05
C SER A 225 -16.26 2.42 -19.35
N ILE A 226 -17.58 2.53 -19.22
CA ILE A 226 -18.46 2.99 -20.29
C ILE A 226 -18.01 4.42 -20.62
N THR A 227 -17.38 4.60 -21.76
CA THR A 227 -17.10 5.92 -22.33
C THR A 227 -18.43 6.48 -22.84
N VAL A 228 -18.98 7.46 -22.13
CA VAL A 228 -20.00 8.36 -22.68
C VAL A 228 -19.26 9.35 -23.59
N GLN A 229 -19.49 9.25 -24.89
CA GLN A 229 -19.23 10.34 -25.82
C GLN A 229 -20.57 10.82 -26.37
N GLU A 230 -20.96 12.02 -25.94
CA GLU A 230 -21.94 12.86 -26.62
C GLU A 230 -21.29 13.51 -27.84
N SER A 231 -21.91 13.33 -29.01
CA SER A 231 -21.85 14.31 -30.10
C SER A 231 -23.10 14.16 -30.98
N ASP A 232 -23.90 15.23 -31.03
CA ASP A 232 -25.02 15.50 -31.96
C ASP A 232 -24.59 15.26 -33.43
N THR A 233 -25.39 14.91 -34.44
CA THR A 233 -26.80 15.16 -34.80
C THR A 233 -27.20 14.26 -36.01
N PRO A 234 -28.38 14.41 -36.67
CA PRO A 234 -29.44 13.40 -36.76
C PRO A 234 -29.41 12.54 -38.04
N ILE A 235 -29.97 11.33 -37.99
CA ILE A 235 -30.30 10.57 -39.22
C ILE A 235 -31.74 10.05 -39.20
N SER A 236 -32.42 10.48 -40.26
CA SER A 236 -33.77 10.16 -40.72
C SER A 236 -33.94 8.69 -41.11
N SER A 237 -35.12 8.18 -40.73
CA SER A 237 -36.01 7.20 -41.40
C SER A 237 -35.48 5.91 -42.05
N ARG A 238 -36.24 4.84 -41.77
CA ARG A 238 -36.68 3.71 -42.64
C ARG A 238 -36.32 2.27 -42.21
N THR A 239 -37.37 1.61 -41.68
CA THR A 239 -37.95 0.33 -42.13
C THR A 239 -37.49 -1.00 -41.48
N ARG A 240 -38.42 -1.59 -40.70
CA ARG A 240 -39.01 -2.97 -40.77
C ARG A 240 -38.02 -4.12 -41.04
N THR A 241 -37.98 -5.20 -40.24
CA THR A 241 -39.07 -6.19 -40.14
C THR A 241 -38.91 -7.12 -38.92
N ASN A 242 -40.04 -7.45 -38.31
CA ASN A 242 -40.23 -8.60 -37.43
C ASN A 242 -40.10 -9.92 -38.20
N LEU A 243 -39.48 -10.94 -37.62
CA LEU A 243 -39.95 -12.32 -37.79
C LEU A 243 -39.72 -13.16 -36.53
N LYS A 244 -40.83 -13.65 -35.97
CA LYS A 244 -40.95 -14.62 -34.88
C LYS A 244 -40.80 -16.05 -35.44
N LYS A 245 -40.21 -16.93 -34.62
CA LYS A 245 -40.47 -18.39 -34.47
C LYS A 245 -40.14 -19.25 -35.72
N PHE A 246 -39.54 -20.44 -35.55
CA PHE A 246 -40.20 -21.62 -35.00
C PHE A 246 -39.24 -22.62 -34.35
N LYS A 247 -39.76 -23.28 -33.30
CA LYS A 247 -39.34 -24.60 -32.80
C LYS A 247 -39.83 -25.68 -33.77
N GLY A 248 -39.05 -26.74 -33.93
CA GLY A 248 -39.35 -27.96 -34.67
C GLY A 248 -38.06 -28.66 -35.01
#